data_AF-A0ABD2HMK7-F1
#
_entry.id   AF-A0ABD2HMK7-F1
#
_cell.length_a   1.000
_cell.length_b   1.000
_cell.length_c   1.000
_cell.angle_alpha   90.00
_cell.angle_beta   90.00
_cell.angle_gamma   90.00
#
_symmetry.space_group_name_H-M   'P 1'
#
loop_
_entity.id
_entity.type
_entity.pdbx_description
1 polymer ?
#
loop_
_entity_poly.entity_id
_entity_poly.type
_entity_poly.pdbx_seq_one_letter_code
_entity_poly.pdbx_strand_id
1 'polypeptide(L)'
;MEASSQSRDGGLWNKPRATQYSQQTQDLLRLMMQESRLNNLQKKQINQCLKNGTALPLNSDPTPSSSPVQLKTSQCVQKRVPGKPQRRSAESCRSDNSYVREKFCPGPSRDLEKEKRRLQNILATGEEEPKASQHVSACRNQEVAEQRDRYQIVVDEIQERRQFLAEMGSLGQERQYTSIINSEISQRIRELQELEKTRSLTFERQVTEKMEIK
;
A
#
# COMPACT_ATOMS: atom_id res chain seq x y z
N MET A 1 1.50 48.12 75.14
CA MET A 1 2.47 48.45 74.09
C MET A 1 3.09 47.15 73.63
N GLU A 2 3.16 46.74 72.38
CA GLU A 2 2.57 47.11 71.09
C GLU A 2 3.04 45.97 70.17
N ALA A 3 2.24 45.60 69.17
CA ALA A 3 2.58 44.50 68.26
C ALA A 3 3.78 44.85 67.37
N SER A 4 4.65 43.87 67.10
CA SER A 4 5.55 43.94 65.95
C SER A 4 5.60 42.60 65.23
N SER A 5 4.74 42.52 64.22
CA SER A 5 4.72 41.50 63.17
C SER A 5 6.04 41.53 62.40
N GLN A 6 6.70 40.38 62.22
CA GLN A 6 7.64 40.25 61.10
C GLN A 6 7.45 38.93 60.36
N SER A 7 7.42 39.12 59.05
CA SER A 7 6.93 38.26 57.99
C SER A 7 7.83 37.04 57.76
N ARG A 8 7.20 35.95 57.30
CA ARG A 8 7.87 34.74 56.83
C ARG A 8 8.65 35.09 55.57
N ASP A 9 9.97 34.95 55.62
CA ASP A 9 10.85 35.22 54.49
C ASP A 9 10.97 33.96 53.62
N GLY A 10 10.12 33.87 52.59
CA GLY A 10 10.14 32.81 51.57
C GLY A 10 10.86 33.31 50.32
N GLY A 11 12.15 32.98 50.17
CA GLY A 11 12.99 33.42 49.06
C GLY A 11 12.52 32.93 47.67
N LEU A 12 12.65 33.82 46.67
CA LEU A 12 12.28 33.69 45.25
C LEU A 12 12.99 32.57 44.46
N TRP A 13 13.83 31.75 45.10
CA TRP A 13 14.69 30.76 44.43
C TRP A 13 14.62 29.35 45.03
N ASN A 14 13.47 28.95 45.58
CA ASN A 14 13.20 27.52 45.79
C ASN A 14 12.90 26.86 44.44
N LYS A 15 13.94 26.48 43.68
CA LYS A 15 13.77 25.44 42.65
C LYS A 15 13.50 24.13 43.40
N PRO A 16 12.37 23.42 43.17
CA PRO A 16 12.24 22.08 43.71
C PRO A 16 13.44 21.26 43.20
N ARG A 17 14.14 20.59 44.12
CA ARG A 17 15.19 19.62 43.77
C ARG A 17 14.64 18.67 42.71
N ALA A 18 15.48 18.29 41.74
CA ALA A 18 15.11 17.38 40.66
C ALA A 18 14.26 16.24 41.23
N THR A 19 12.98 16.20 40.84
CA THR A 19 12.03 15.21 41.33
C THR A 19 12.51 13.85 40.86
N GLN A 20 13.12 13.08 41.75
CA GLN A 20 13.53 11.72 41.44
C GLN A 20 12.27 10.92 41.11
N TYR A 21 12.34 10.09 40.07
CA TYR A 21 11.24 9.21 39.71
C TYR A 21 10.95 8.25 40.88
N SER A 22 9.67 8.10 41.23
CA SER A 22 9.23 7.12 42.24
C SER A 22 9.69 5.71 41.85
N GLN A 23 10.00 4.87 42.85
CA GLN A 23 10.44 3.49 42.62
C GLN A 23 9.46 2.71 41.72
N GLN A 24 8.17 2.89 41.96
CA GLN A 24 7.10 2.30 41.15
C GLN A 24 7.16 2.74 39.68
N THR A 25 7.48 4.01 39.43
CA THR A 25 7.63 4.57 38.07
C THR A 25 8.88 4.03 37.38
N GLN A 26 9.98 3.86 38.11
CA GLN A 26 11.22 3.28 37.57
C GLN A 26 11.03 1.82 37.16
N ASP A 27 10.34 1.03 37.99
CA ASP A 27 10.07 -0.37 37.72
C ASP A 27 9.09 -0.56 36.55
N LEU A 28 8.05 0.29 36.47
CA LEU A 28 7.14 0.32 35.32
C LEU A 28 7.89 0.64 34.01
N LEU A 29 8.74 1.67 34.02
CA LEU A 29 9.52 2.04 32.84
C LEU A 29 10.49 0.93 32.42
N ARG A 30 11.07 0.19 33.37
CA ARG A 30 11.94 -0.96 33.08
C ARG A 30 11.18 -2.08 32.37
N LEU A 31 9.96 -2.40 32.82
CA LEU A 31 9.09 -3.37 32.15
C LEU A 31 8.71 -2.90 30.74
N MET A 32 8.30 -1.64 30.59
CA MET A 32 7.98 -1.08 29.28
C MET A 32 9.18 -1.17 28.32
N MET A 33 10.40 -0.88 28.79
CA MET A 33 11.62 -0.98 27.97
C MET A 33 11.97 -2.42 27.54
N GLN A 34 11.58 -3.41 28.34
CA GLN A 34 11.77 -4.83 28.03
C GLN A 34 10.78 -5.31 26.97
N GLU A 35 9.51 -4.92 27.10
CA GLU A 35 8.42 -5.34 26.20
C GLU A 35 8.45 -4.59 24.85
N SER A 36 8.85 -3.31 24.82
CA SER A 36 8.77 -2.46 23.61
C SER A 36 9.91 -2.64 22.60
N ARG A 37 10.80 -3.64 22.76
CA ARG A 37 11.93 -3.94 21.87
C ARG A 37 12.77 -2.70 21.44
N LEU A 38 13.02 -1.77 22.36
CA LEU A 38 13.81 -0.55 22.08
C LEU A 38 15.26 -0.84 21.67
N ASN A 39 15.82 0.02 20.82
CA ASN A 39 17.25 0.01 20.47
C ASN A 39 18.10 0.37 21.71
N ASN A 40 19.32 -0.15 21.80
CA ASN A 40 20.27 0.12 22.88
C ASN A 40 20.52 1.63 23.10
N LEU A 41 20.52 2.42 22.03
CA LEU A 41 20.64 3.88 22.12
C LEU A 41 19.45 4.51 22.89
N GLN A 42 18.23 4.12 22.52
CA GLN A 42 17.00 4.60 23.17
C GLN A 42 16.95 4.15 24.63
N LYS A 43 17.35 2.89 24.90
CA LYS A 43 17.46 2.38 26.27
C LYS A 43 18.45 3.20 27.10
N LYS A 44 19.59 3.57 26.53
CA LYS A 44 20.60 4.41 27.20
C LYS A 44 20.07 5.81 27.50
N GLN A 45 19.36 6.43 26.56
CA GLN A 45 18.73 7.74 26.74
C GLN A 45 17.70 7.74 27.87
N ILE A 46 16.78 6.76 27.89
CA ILE A 46 15.77 6.65 28.94
C ILE A 46 16.41 6.43 30.31
N ASN A 47 17.41 5.55 30.41
CA ASN A 47 18.14 5.33 31.66
C ASN A 47 18.88 6.59 32.14
N GLN A 48 19.38 7.42 31.23
CA GLN A 48 20.01 8.70 31.59
C GLN A 48 18.97 9.67 32.16
N CYS A 49 17.78 9.75 31.57
CA CYS A 49 16.68 10.57 32.09
C CYS A 49 16.26 10.11 33.49
N LEU A 50 16.15 8.80 33.71
CA LEU A 50 15.82 8.21 35.02
C LEU A 50 16.83 8.60 36.11
N LYS A 51 18.13 8.56 35.78
CA LYS A 51 19.21 8.93 36.72
C LYS A 51 19.24 10.43 37.03
N ASN A 52 18.94 11.26 36.04
CA ASN A 52 19.06 12.71 36.14
C ASN A 52 17.75 13.39 36.60
N GLY A 53 16.64 12.64 36.70
CA GLY A 53 15.32 13.19 37.05
C GLY A 53 14.76 14.15 35.99
N THR A 54 15.22 14.04 34.74
CA THR A 54 14.75 14.87 33.62
C THR A 54 13.54 14.25 32.95
N ALA A 55 12.65 15.04 32.38
CA ALA A 55 11.50 14.56 31.62
C ALA A 55 11.89 13.60 30.47
N LEU A 56 11.01 12.66 30.14
CA LEU A 56 11.21 11.71 29.05
C LEU A 56 11.19 12.40 27.68
N PRO A 57 12.00 11.96 26.71
CA PRO A 57 12.02 12.55 25.37
C PRO A 57 10.70 12.27 24.65
N LEU A 58 10.06 13.33 24.13
CA LEU A 58 8.75 13.23 23.45
C LEU A 58 8.85 12.66 22.02
N ASN A 59 10.03 12.73 21.40
CA ASN A 59 10.34 12.15 20.10
C ASN A 59 11.75 11.56 20.13
N SER A 60 11.86 10.24 20.00
CA SER A 60 13.14 9.61 19.71
C SER A 60 13.29 9.53 18.20
N ASP A 61 13.80 10.59 17.57
CA ASP A 61 14.19 10.49 16.16
C ASP A 61 15.24 9.37 16.05
N PRO A 62 15.00 8.35 15.20
CA PRO A 62 15.99 7.30 14.99
C PRO A 62 17.17 7.96 14.26
N THR A 63 18.24 8.21 14.99
CA THR A 63 19.62 8.47 14.55
C THR A 63 19.78 9.16 13.18
N PRO A 64 20.34 10.38 13.07
CA PRO A 64 20.90 10.85 11.81
C PRO A 64 22.21 10.11 11.53
N SER A 65 22.15 8.83 11.13
CA SER A 65 23.26 8.15 10.46
C SER A 65 23.07 8.29 8.95
N SER A 66 23.20 9.52 8.47
CA SER A 66 23.50 9.78 7.07
C SER A 66 24.29 11.08 7.05
N SER A 67 25.55 10.97 6.62
CA SER A 67 26.32 12.10 6.09
C SER A 67 25.41 13.01 5.26
N PRO A 68 25.55 14.35 5.30
CA PRO A 68 24.72 15.22 4.48
C PRO A 68 25.03 14.94 3.00
N VAL A 69 24.20 14.12 2.38
CA VAL A 69 24.09 14.02 0.93
C VAL A 69 23.63 15.41 0.50
N GLN A 70 24.54 16.15 -0.14
CA GLN A 70 24.21 17.42 -0.77
C GLN A 70 23.13 17.18 -1.82
N LEU A 71 21.89 17.44 -1.44
CA LEU A 71 20.80 17.61 -2.38
C LEU A 71 21.06 18.90 -3.14
N LYS A 72 21.57 18.76 -4.36
CA LYS A 72 21.60 19.81 -5.36
C LYS A 72 20.15 20.10 -5.77
N THR A 73 19.52 21.10 -5.15
CA THR A 73 18.37 21.77 -5.76
C THR A 73 18.30 23.22 -5.29
N SER A 74 18.27 24.10 -6.30
CA SER A 74 17.72 25.46 -6.27
C SER A 74 18.41 26.47 -5.37
N GLN A 75 19.08 27.46 -5.96
CA GLN A 75 19.48 28.69 -5.29
C GLN A 75 18.31 29.26 -4.49
N CYS A 76 18.31 29.06 -3.18
CA CYS A 76 17.49 29.85 -2.28
C CYS A 76 18.15 31.23 -2.21
N VAL A 77 17.70 32.14 -3.08
CA VAL A 77 18.02 33.56 -2.95
C VAL A 77 17.50 33.99 -1.58
N GLN A 78 18.40 34.14 -0.61
CA GLN A 78 18.07 34.75 0.66
C GLN A 78 17.54 36.16 0.39
N LYS A 79 16.22 36.31 0.37
CA LYS A 79 15.59 37.63 0.31
C LYS A 79 15.94 38.34 1.60
N ARG A 80 16.95 39.23 1.55
CA ARG A 80 17.31 40.11 2.66
C ARG A 80 16.06 40.88 3.07
N VAL A 81 15.61 40.67 4.31
CA VAL A 81 14.49 41.43 4.87
C VAL A 81 15.01 42.85 5.16
N PRO A 82 14.41 43.90 4.59
CA PRO A 82 14.78 45.27 4.93
C PRO A 82 14.53 45.52 6.42
N GLY A 83 15.53 46.07 7.12
CA GLY A 83 15.48 46.34 8.57
C GLY A 83 14.47 47.41 9.02
N LYS A 84 13.63 47.93 8.11
CA LYS A 84 12.54 48.85 8.41
C LYS A 84 11.30 48.50 7.58
N PRO A 85 10.10 48.44 8.19
CA PRO A 85 8.87 48.21 7.44
C PRO A 85 8.57 49.42 6.54
N GLN A 86 8.70 49.24 5.23
CA GLN A 86 8.36 50.25 4.22
C GLN A 86 7.16 49.79 3.39
N ARG A 87 6.26 50.72 3.03
CA ARG A 87 5.13 50.42 2.13
C ARG A 87 5.66 50.11 0.72
N ARG A 88 5.13 49.05 0.11
CA ARG A 88 5.43 48.69 -1.29
C ARG A 88 4.87 49.73 -2.25
N SER A 89 5.52 49.95 -3.40
CA SER A 89 5.01 50.81 -4.46
C SER A 89 3.74 50.21 -5.10
N ALA A 90 2.86 51.05 -5.66
CA ALA A 90 1.63 50.58 -6.30
C ALA A 90 1.91 49.66 -7.50
N GLU A 91 2.98 49.95 -8.26
CA GLU A 91 3.46 49.09 -9.33
C GLU A 91 3.98 47.75 -8.79
N SER A 92 4.73 47.73 -7.69
CA SER A 92 5.23 46.48 -7.08
C SER A 92 4.10 45.59 -6.53
N CYS A 93 3.01 46.19 -6.06
CA CYS A 93 1.83 45.43 -5.62
C CYS A 93 1.10 44.82 -6.82
N ARG A 94 1.03 45.54 -7.94
CA ARG A 94 0.36 45.13 -9.18
C ARG A 94 1.21 44.22 -10.05
N SER A 95 2.53 44.32 -9.95
CA SER A 95 3.47 43.43 -10.60
C SER A 95 3.37 42.05 -9.95
N ASP A 96 3.50 41.02 -10.76
CA ASP A 96 3.25 39.61 -10.43
C ASP A 96 1.76 39.24 -10.31
N ASN A 97 1.53 37.93 -10.19
CA ASN A 97 0.20 37.34 -9.98
C ASN A 97 -0.35 37.55 -8.55
N SER A 98 0.06 38.63 -7.86
CA SER A 98 -0.30 38.90 -6.45
C SER A 98 -1.80 39.03 -6.20
N TYR A 99 -2.56 39.48 -7.22
CA TYR A 99 -4.02 39.61 -7.18
C TYR A 99 -4.76 38.49 -7.91
N VAL A 100 -4.02 37.56 -8.52
CA VAL A 100 -4.62 36.41 -9.21
C VAL A 100 -5.07 35.41 -8.15
N ARG A 101 -6.35 35.03 -8.20
CA ARG A 101 -6.90 34.03 -7.29
C ARG A 101 -6.15 32.71 -7.47
N GLU A 102 -5.75 32.09 -6.37
CA GLU A 102 -5.12 30.78 -6.39
C GLU A 102 -5.99 29.79 -7.15
N LYS A 103 -5.37 29.06 -8.07
CA LYS A 103 -6.05 27.98 -8.79
C LYS A 103 -6.11 26.76 -7.86
N PHE A 104 -7.24 26.08 -7.84
CA PHE A 104 -7.37 24.82 -7.12
C PHE A 104 -6.39 23.80 -7.70
N CYS A 105 -5.46 23.34 -6.88
CA CYS A 105 -4.56 22.24 -7.19
C CYS A 105 -5.00 21.05 -6.34
N PRO A 106 -5.66 20.03 -6.92
CA PRO A 106 -5.99 18.83 -6.16
C PRO A 106 -4.70 18.20 -5.63
N GLY A 107 -4.74 17.73 -4.39
CA GLY A 107 -3.63 16.97 -3.81
C GLY A 107 -3.40 15.66 -4.56
N PRO A 108 -2.24 14.99 -4.35
CA PRO A 108 -2.00 13.67 -4.92
C PRO A 108 -3.15 12.71 -4.61
N SER A 109 -3.85 12.25 -5.65
CA SER A 109 -4.95 11.30 -5.47
C SER A 109 -4.41 9.90 -5.26
N ARG A 110 -5.01 9.16 -4.33
CA ARG A 110 -4.84 7.72 -4.21
C ARG A 110 -5.74 7.02 -5.23
N ASP A 111 -5.33 5.83 -5.64
CA ASP A 111 -6.16 4.94 -6.44
C ASP A 111 -7.28 4.38 -5.54
N LEU A 112 -8.52 4.80 -5.82
CA LEU A 112 -9.69 4.46 -5.01
C LEU A 112 -10.06 2.98 -5.18
N GLU A 113 -9.92 2.44 -6.39
CA GLU A 113 -10.18 1.03 -6.69
C GLU A 113 -9.21 0.12 -5.93
N LYS A 114 -7.94 0.54 -5.81
CA LYS A 114 -6.94 -0.18 -5.02
C LYS A 114 -7.29 -0.20 -3.53
N GLU A 115 -7.70 0.94 -2.96
CA GLU A 115 -8.08 1.01 -1.55
C GLU A 115 -9.38 0.23 -1.28
N LYS A 116 -10.34 0.29 -2.20
CA LYS A 116 -11.58 -0.49 -2.13
C LYS A 116 -11.29 -1.99 -2.07
N ARG A 117 -10.41 -2.49 -2.95
CA ARG A 117 -10.00 -3.90 -2.95
C ARG A 117 -9.28 -4.28 -1.66
N ARG A 118 -8.35 -3.45 -1.20
CA ARG A 118 -7.63 -3.64 0.06
C ARG A 118 -8.60 -3.80 1.22
N LEU A 119 -9.56 -2.88 1.36
CA LEU A 119 -10.56 -2.91 2.41
C LEU A 119 -11.51 -4.10 2.29
N GLN A 120 -11.92 -4.46 1.07
CA GLN A 120 -12.74 -5.64 0.82
C GLN A 120 -12.07 -6.90 1.36
N ASN A 121 -10.77 -7.08 1.10
CA ASN A 121 -10.04 -8.27 1.54
C ASN A 121 -9.80 -8.30 3.05
N ILE A 122 -9.53 -7.14 3.66
CA ILE A 122 -9.45 -7.03 5.11
C ILE A 122 -10.80 -7.38 5.76
N LEU A 123 -11.91 -6.91 5.21
CA LEU A 123 -13.24 -7.18 5.77
C LEU A 123 -13.70 -8.63 5.54
N ALA A 124 -13.34 -9.23 4.40
CA ALA A 124 -13.71 -10.60 4.07
C ALA A 124 -12.86 -11.63 4.80
N THR A 125 -11.54 -11.43 4.83
CA THR A 125 -10.55 -12.44 5.21
C THR A 125 -9.70 -12.04 6.42
N GLY A 126 -9.74 -10.76 6.82
CA GLY A 126 -8.92 -10.22 7.91
C GLY A 126 -7.51 -9.79 7.52
N GLU A 127 -7.08 -10.08 6.29
CA GLU A 127 -5.70 -9.92 5.84
C GLU A 127 -5.60 -8.99 4.62
N GLU A 128 -4.50 -8.24 4.51
CA GLU A 128 -4.18 -7.40 3.35
C GLU A 128 -3.56 -8.26 2.23
N GLU A 129 -3.85 -7.95 0.94
CA GLU A 129 -3.34 -8.78 -0.16
C GLU A 129 -1.82 -8.92 -0.14
N PRO A 130 -1.27 -10.12 -0.41
CA PRO A 130 0.16 -10.28 -0.62
C PRO A 130 0.57 -9.45 -1.84
N LYS A 131 1.56 -8.57 -1.66
CA LYS A 131 2.19 -7.83 -2.77
C LYS A 131 2.72 -8.87 -3.76
N ALA A 132 2.11 -8.93 -4.95
CA ALA A 132 2.42 -9.91 -5.98
C ALA A 132 3.94 -9.94 -6.26
N SER A 133 4.62 -10.93 -5.70
CA SER A 133 5.97 -11.28 -6.08
C SER A 133 5.92 -12.07 -7.38
N GLN A 134 6.63 -11.59 -8.39
CA GLN A 134 7.06 -12.33 -9.59
C GLN A 134 5.95 -12.71 -10.58
N HIS A 135 5.46 -11.70 -11.31
CA HIS A 135 4.71 -11.84 -12.55
C HIS A 135 5.64 -12.26 -13.73
N VAL A 136 6.20 -13.46 -13.66
CA VAL A 136 6.88 -14.10 -14.80
C VAL A 136 6.41 -15.54 -14.99
N SER A 137 6.02 -16.21 -13.91
CA SER A 137 5.36 -17.53 -13.93
C SER A 137 3.85 -17.45 -14.18
N ALA A 138 3.21 -16.29 -13.95
CA ALA A 138 1.76 -16.12 -14.15
C ALA A 138 1.35 -16.18 -15.64
N CYS A 139 2.14 -15.57 -16.53
CA CYS A 139 1.80 -15.45 -17.95
C CYS A 139 1.73 -16.82 -18.67
N ARG A 140 2.63 -17.76 -18.33
CA ARG A 140 2.65 -19.11 -18.93
C ARG A 140 1.53 -20.01 -18.40
N ASN A 141 1.13 -19.84 -17.15
CA ASN A 141 -0.01 -20.56 -16.58
C ASN A 141 -1.34 -20.00 -17.08
N GLN A 142 -1.39 -18.71 -17.37
CA GLN A 142 -2.58 -18.05 -17.90
C GLN A 142 -2.94 -18.54 -19.30
N GLU A 143 -1.98 -18.64 -20.23
CA GLU A 143 -2.26 -19.16 -21.58
C GLU A 143 -2.78 -20.60 -21.57
N VAL A 144 -2.22 -21.46 -20.70
CA VAL A 144 -2.69 -22.85 -20.54
C VAL A 144 -4.06 -22.91 -19.85
N ALA A 145 -4.35 -22.00 -18.91
CA ALA A 145 -5.65 -21.90 -18.26
C ALA A 145 -6.73 -21.40 -19.24
N GLU A 146 -6.42 -20.39 -20.05
CA GLU A 146 -7.30 -19.86 -21.09
C GLU A 146 -7.59 -20.91 -22.18
N GLN A 147 -6.59 -21.73 -22.56
CA GLN A 147 -6.80 -22.85 -23.48
C GLN A 147 -7.71 -23.94 -22.90
N ARG A 148 -7.59 -24.23 -21.59
CA ARG A 148 -8.51 -25.17 -20.90
C ARG A 148 -9.94 -24.63 -20.86
N ASP A 149 -10.09 -23.34 -20.61
CA ASP A 149 -11.39 -22.68 -20.58
C ASP A 149 -12.06 -22.74 -21.97
N ARG A 150 -11.32 -22.44 -23.04
CA ARG A 150 -11.82 -22.59 -24.41
C ARG A 150 -12.22 -24.02 -24.77
N TYR A 151 -11.42 -25.01 -24.37
CA TYR A 151 -11.77 -26.43 -24.60
C TYR A 151 -13.11 -26.77 -23.95
N GLN A 152 -13.32 -26.34 -22.71
CA GLN A 152 -14.58 -26.59 -21.99
C GLN A 152 -15.76 -25.91 -22.68
N ILE A 153 -15.60 -24.65 -23.11
CA ILE A 153 -16.65 -23.92 -23.85
C ILE A 153 -17.10 -24.70 -25.08
N VAL A 154 -16.16 -25.24 -25.89
CA VAL A 154 -16.52 -25.99 -27.10
C VAL A 154 -17.25 -27.30 -26.76
N VAL A 155 -16.90 -27.97 -25.66
CA VAL A 155 -17.63 -29.15 -25.18
C VAL A 155 -19.06 -28.79 -24.78
N ASP A 156 -19.23 -27.69 -24.05
CA ASP A 156 -20.52 -27.22 -23.59
C ASP A 156 -21.41 -26.81 -24.79
N GLU A 157 -20.85 -26.12 -25.79
CA GLU A 157 -21.56 -25.78 -27.03
C GLU A 157 -22.02 -27.04 -27.78
N ILE A 158 -21.19 -28.09 -27.88
CA ILE A 158 -21.60 -29.36 -28.50
C ILE A 158 -22.77 -29.97 -27.72
N GLN A 159 -22.71 -29.96 -26.39
CA GLN A 159 -23.77 -30.48 -25.55
C GLN A 159 -25.07 -29.68 -25.72
N GLU A 160 -25.00 -28.36 -25.74
CA GLU A 160 -26.14 -27.46 -25.98
C GLU A 160 -26.81 -27.77 -27.32
N ARG A 161 -26.03 -27.93 -28.40
CA ARG A 161 -26.56 -28.28 -29.72
C ARG A 161 -27.26 -29.64 -29.74
N ARG A 162 -26.72 -30.62 -29.02
CA ARG A 162 -27.38 -31.94 -28.86
C ARG A 162 -28.68 -31.83 -28.08
N GLN A 163 -28.70 -31.03 -27.02
CA GLN A 163 -29.91 -30.79 -26.22
C GLN A 163 -30.97 -30.06 -27.05
N PHE A 164 -30.58 -29.05 -27.83
CA PHE A 164 -31.46 -28.35 -28.75
C PHE A 164 -32.14 -29.32 -29.73
N LEU A 165 -31.40 -30.26 -30.34
CA LEU A 165 -32.01 -31.27 -31.20
C LEU A 165 -33.01 -32.16 -30.45
N ALA A 166 -32.71 -32.55 -29.22
CA ALA A 166 -33.63 -33.35 -28.39
C ALA A 166 -34.91 -32.57 -28.02
N GLU A 167 -34.78 -31.27 -27.74
CA GLU A 167 -35.92 -30.38 -27.49
C GLU A 167 -36.78 -30.24 -28.75
N MET A 168 -36.17 -29.96 -29.90
CA MET A 168 -36.89 -29.89 -31.18
C MET A 168 -37.53 -31.23 -31.58
N GLY A 169 -36.92 -32.36 -31.21
CA GLY A 169 -37.52 -33.68 -31.35
C GLY A 169 -38.73 -33.90 -30.47
N SER A 170 -38.71 -33.39 -29.24
CA SER A 170 -39.87 -33.40 -28.35
C SER A 170 -41.04 -32.58 -28.91
N LEU A 171 -40.74 -31.51 -29.68
CA LEU A 171 -41.71 -30.71 -30.41
C LEU A 171 -42.09 -31.29 -31.80
N GLY A 172 -41.47 -32.40 -32.23
CA GLY A 172 -41.71 -33.03 -33.54
C GLY A 172 -41.09 -32.29 -34.74
N GLN A 173 -40.26 -31.26 -34.51
CA GLN A 173 -39.63 -30.44 -35.55
C GLN A 173 -38.17 -30.83 -35.85
N GLU A 174 -37.66 -31.91 -35.25
CA GLU A 174 -36.25 -32.36 -35.36
C GLU A 174 -35.72 -32.34 -36.80
N ARG A 175 -36.48 -32.92 -37.75
CA ARG A 175 -36.06 -33.09 -39.15
C ARG A 175 -35.68 -31.79 -39.85
N GLN A 176 -36.24 -30.66 -39.42
CA GLN A 176 -35.95 -29.34 -39.99
C GLN A 176 -34.55 -28.85 -39.59
N TYR A 177 -34.08 -29.25 -38.41
CA TYR A 177 -32.85 -28.76 -37.81
C TYR A 177 -31.71 -29.78 -37.82
N THR A 178 -32.01 -31.08 -37.94
CA THR A 178 -31.01 -32.17 -37.88
C THR A 178 -29.78 -31.91 -38.75
N SER A 179 -29.95 -31.54 -40.02
CA SER A 179 -28.83 -31.34 -40.95
C SER A 179 -27.93 -30.17 -40.53
N ILE A 180 -28.54 -29.04 -40.17
CA ILE A 180 -27.83 -27.81 -39.78
C ILE A 180 -27.07 -28.06 -38.48
N ILE A 181 -27.75 -28.57 -37.46
CA ILE A 181 -27.15 -28.77 -36.15
C ILE A 181 -26.06 -29.84 -36.20
N ASN A 182 -26.23 -30.92 -36.97
CA ASN A 182 -25.17 -31.91 -37.15
C ASN A 182 -23.93 -31.32 -37.84
N SER A 183 -24.12 -30.38 -38.78
CA SER A 183 -23.00 -29.69 -39.42
C SER A 183 -22.24 -28.80 -38.43
N GLU A 184 -22.94 -28.11 -37.53
CA GLU A 184 -22.34 -27.28 -36.47
C GLU A 184 -21.64 -28.14 -35.43
N ILE A 185 -22.26 -29.23 -34.97
CA ILE A 185 -21.61 -30.21 -34.08
C ILE A 185 -20.32 -30.73 -34.72
N SER A 186 -20.36 -31.06 -36.01
CA SER A 186 -19.16 -31.51 -36.75
C SER A 186 -18.09 -30.41 -36.85
N GLN A 187 -18.49 -29.15 -36.98
CA GLN A 187 -17.57 -28.01 -36.93
C GLN A 187 -16.91 -27.87 -35.55
N ARG A 188 -17.69 -27.93 -34.47
CA ARG A 188 -17.18 -27.82 -33.10
C ARG A 188 -16.29 -29.00 -32.70
N ILE A 189 -16.60 -30.21 -33.15
CA ILE A 189 -15.72 -31.39 -32.95
C ILE A 189 -14.36 -31.18 -33.61
N ARG A 190 -14.32 -30.59 -34.82
CA ARG A 190 -13.05 -30.28 -35.49
C ARG A 190 -12.24 -29.23 -34.73
N GLU A 191 -12.90 -28.16 -34.27
CA GLU A 191 -12.27 -27.15 -33.39
C GLU A 191 -11.69 -27.81 -32.13
N LEU A 192 -12.44 -28.71 -31.49
CA LEU A 192 -12.00 -29.43 -30.30
C LEU A 192 -10.74 -30.28 -30.56
N GLN A 193 -10.69 -30.97 -31.70
CA GLN A 193 -9.52 -31.75 -32.12
C GLN A 193 -8.29 -30.88 -32.40
N GLU A 194 -8.47 -29.67 -32.95
CA GLU A 194 -7.38 -28.72 -33.16
C GLU A 194 -6.83 -28.19 -31.84
N LEU A 195 -7.69 -27.87 -30.88
CA LEU A 195 -7.29 -27.50 -29.52
C LEU A 195 -6.53 -28.64 -28.81
N GLU A 196 -6.95 -29.89 -29.01
CA GLU A 196 -6.24 -31.04 -28.45
C GLU A 196 -4.86 -31.25 -29.08
N LYS A 197 -4.75 -31.12 -30.41
CA LYS A 197 -3.47 -31.19 -31.12
C LYS A 197 -2.51 -30.08 -30.69
N THR A 198 -2.99 -28.84 -30.57
CA THR A 198 -2.16 -27.73 -30.11
C THR A 198 -1.68 -27.94 -28.67
N ARG A 199 -2.54 -28.48 -27.80
CA ARG A 199 -2.17 -28.87 -26.43
C ARG A 199 -1.12 -29.98 -26.39
N SER A 200 -1.24 -31.02 -27.21
CA SER A 200 -0.23 -32.09 -27.25
C SER A 200 1.10 -31.58 -27.80
N LEU A 201 1.09 -30.78 -28.87
CA LEU A 201 2.30 -30.18 -29.43
C LEU A 201 3.01 -29.24 -28.44
N THR A 202 2.26 -28.40 -27.72
CA THR A 202 2.84 -27.53 -26.69
C THR A 202 3.40 -28.35 -25.53
N PHE A 203 2.75 -29.45 -25.13
CA PHE A 203 3.28 -30.35 -24.12
C PHE A 203 4.60 -31.00 -24.56
N GLU A 204 4.68 -31.56 -25.76
CA GLU A 204 5.90 -32.17 -26.31
C GLU A 204 7.06 -31.16 -26.36
N ARG A 205 6.83 -29.94 -26.86
CA ARG A 205 7.84 -28.87 -26.88
C ARG A 205 8.36 -28.53 -25.48
N GLN A 206 7.48 -28.54 -24.48
CA GLN A 206 7.87 -28.28 -23.09
C GLN A 206 8.71 -29.41 -22.49
N VAL A 207 8.45 -30.66 -22.89
CA VAL A 207 9.23 -31.81 -22.44
C VAL A 207 10.63 -31.77 -23.05
N THR A 208 10.75 -31.48 -24.35
CA THR A 208 12.05 -31.39 -25.03
C THR A 208 12.92 -30.25 -24.49
N GLU A 209 12.34 -29.06 -24.30
CA GLU A 209 13.05 -27.89 -23.75
C GLU A 209 13.59 -28.16 -22.32
N LYS A 210 12.85 -28.91 -21.50
CA LYS A 210 13.28 -29.28 -20.14
C LYS A 210 14.37 -30.35 -20.12
N MET A 211 14.47 -31.18 -21.15
CA MET A 211 15.54 -32.20 -21.26
C MET A 211 16.85 -31.60 -21.76
N GLU A 212 16.82 -30.52 -22.53
CA GLU A 212 18.01 -29.89 -23.12
C GLU A 212 18.74 -28.94 -22.15
N ILE A 213 18.10 -28.55 -21.04
CA ILE A 213 18.65 -27.66 -20.00
C ILE A 213 19.31 -28.47 -18.84
N LYS A 214 19.47 -29.79 -18.99
CA LYS A 214 19.97 -30.69 -17.93
C LYS A 214 21.21 -31.46 -18.39
#